data_AF-A0A815G3K9-F1
#
_entry.id   AF-A0A815G3K9-F1
#
_cell.length_a   1.000
_cell.length_b   1.000
_cell.length_c   1.000
_cell.angle_alpha   90.00
_cell.angle_beta   90.00
_cell.angle_gamma   90.00
#
_symmetry.space_group_name_H-M   'P 1'
#
loop_
_entity.id
_entity.type
_entity.pdbx_description
1 polymer ?
#
loop_
_entity_poly.entity_id
_entity_poly.type
_entity_poly.pdbx_seq_one_letter_code
_entity_poly.pdbx_strand_id
1 'polypeptide(L)'
;MIIINYGLKILKKFLLLKINVFYQIECLLNESFGGPVLLDGFKTSSTIDRNRNQWTFVGYSAIHFGGEYIFDSLPNITDENELARFDGHIMLADYFPYNQELIYKNSNRDSRYYRSENQPPNRENYALEKYSSESKCFDHGSIWEQYIEQCHKKRPVTPQAAGCYQFECISSKGIYVRIGKEKYLCEYQGQNLTIVTAEYDSIYVGTIICPDCHIICSSLNNF
;
A
#
# COMPACT_ATOMS: atom_id res chain seq x y z
N MET A 1 13.64 -53.33 -22.62
CA MET A 1 12.66 -52.23 -22.41
C MET A 1 12.56 -51.82 -20.92
N ILE A 2 13.68 -51.54 -20.24
CA ILE A 2 13.70 -51.20 -18.80
C ILE A 2 14.54 -49.93 -18.52
N ILE A 3 15.59 -49.66 -19.32
CA ILE A 3 16.55 -48.58 -19.09
C ILE A 3 15.96 -47.17 -19.36
N ILE A 4 15.03 -47.03 -20.32
CA ILE A 4 14.41 -45.72 -20.65
C ILE A 4 13.52 -45.19 -19.51
N ASN A 5 12.84 -46.08 -18.77
CA ASN A 5 11.94 -45.69 -17.68
C ASN A 5 12.68 -45.17 -16.42
N TYR A 6 13.89 -45.68 -16.16
CA TYR A 6 14.73 -45.19 -15.06
C TYR A 6 15.34 -43.82 -15.39
N GLY A 7 15.77 -43.60 -16.63
CA GLY A 7 16.27 -42.29 -17.09
C GLY A 7 15.24 -41.17 -16.95
N LEU A 8 13.98 -41.41 -17.34
CA LEU A 8 12.89 -40.41 -17.19
C LEU A 8 12.53 -40.13 -15.71
N LYS A 9 12.56 -41.16 -14.84
CA LYS A 9 12.32 -40.97 -13.40
C LYS A 9 13.42 -40.16 -12.73
N ILE A 10 14.68 -40.41 -13.08
CA ILE A 10 15.83 -39.66 -12.55
C ILE A 10 15.79 -38.22 -13.06
N LEU A 11 15.50 -38.00 -14.35
CA LEU A 11 15.38 -36.65 -14.92
C LEU A 11 14.23 -35.87 -14.26
N LYS A 12 13.05 -36.48 -14.08
CA LYS A 12 11.93 -35.86 -13.35
C LYS A 12 12.30 -35.55 -11.90
N LYS A 13 12.99 -36.46 -11.21
CA LYS A 13 13.40 -36.25 -9.81
C LYS A 13 14.44 -35.13 -9.70
N PHE A 14 15.39 -35.03 -10.63
CA PHE A 14 16.34 -33.92 -10.72
C PHE A 14 15.69 -32.59 -11.08
N LEU A 15 14.70 -32.59 -11.98
CA LEU A 15 13.93 -31.38 -12.31
C LEU A 15 13.13 -30.91 -11.10
N LEU A 16 12.42 -31.82 -10.43
CA LEU A 16 11.64 -31.53 -9.22
C LEU A 16 12.54 -31.06 -8.06
N LEU A 17 13.73 -31.63 -7.90
CA LEU A 17 14.74 -31.19 -6.92
C LEU A 17 15.25 -29.78 -7.25
N LYS A 18 15.58 -29.48 -8.52
CA LYS A 18 16.01 -28.13 -8.93
C LYS A 18 14.91 -27.09 -8.73
N ILE A 19 13.66 -27.44 -9.06
CA ILE A 19 12.48 -26.60 -8.87
C ILE A 19 12.26 -26.33 -7.37
N ASN A 20 12.30 -27.37 -6.52
CA ASN A 20 12.16 -27.21 -5.07
C ASN A 20 13.27 -26.37 -4.44
N VAL A 21 14.53 -26.55 -4.87
CA VAL A 21 15.67 -25.75 -4.36
C VAL A 21 15.56 -24.30 -4.80
N PHE A 22 15.12 -24.03 -6.04
CA PHE A 22 14.89 -22.67 -6.52
C PHE A 22 13.80 -21.97 -5.69
N TYR A 23 12.68 -22.64 -5.44
CA TYR A 23 11.60 -22.10 -4.60
C TYR A 23 12.03 -21.89 -3.14
N GLN A 24 12.82 -22.81 -2.56
CA GLN A 24 13.36 -22.63 -1.21
C GLN A 24 14.28 -21.40 -1.09
N ILE A 25 15.07 -21.10 -2.12
CA ILE A 25 15.95 -19.91 -2.13
C ILE A 25 15.13 -18.62 -2.25
N GLU A 26 14.09 -18.58 -3.09
CA GLU A 26 13.18 -17.42 -3.18
C GLU A 26 12.41 -17.16 -1.86
N CYS A 27 12.08 -18.22 -1.11
CA CYS A 27 11.46 -18.10 0.22
C CYS A 27 12.42 -17.56 1.31
N LEU A 28 13.75 -17.64 1.12
CA LEU A 28 14.76 -17.22 2.11
C LEU A 28 15.31 -15.80 1.87
N LEU A 29 15.17 -15.27 0.65
CA LEU A 29 15.72 -13.95 0.27
C LEU A 29 14.76 -12.76 0.48
N ASN A 30 13.56 -12.98 1.04
CA ASN A 30 12.55 -11.92 1.24
C ASN A 30 12.65 -11.18 2.58
N GLU A 31 13.76 -11.31 3.30
CA GLU A 31 14.00 -10.49 4.49
C GLU A 31 14.65 -9.16 4.08
N SER A 32 13.88 -8.07 4.26
CA SER A 32 14.32 -6.66 4.20
C SER A 32 14.26 -6.02 2.80
N PHE A 33 13.11 -5.46 2.45
CA PHE A 33 13.04 -4.42 1.41
C PHE A 33 12.35 -3.17 1.96
N GLY A 34 13.07 -2.06 1.86
CA GLY A 34 12.79 -0.80 2.53
C GLY A 34 11.48 -0.17 2.05
N GLY A 35 10.63 0.15 3.02
CA GLY A 35 9.70 1.25 2.87
C GLY A 35 10.45 2.58 2.67
N PRO A 36 9.75 3.68 2.37
CA PRO A 36 10.37 5.00 2.31
C PRO A 36 11.19 5.25 3.58
N VAL A 37 12.48 5.54 3.40
CA VAL A 37 13.38 5.85 4.52
C VAL A 37 13.04 7.25 5.01
N LEU A 38 12.54 7.31 6.24
CA LEU A 38 12.37 8.55 6.99
C LEU A 38 13.75 9.16 7.23
N LEU A 39 13.86 10.48 7.04
CA LEU A 39 15.00 11.25 7.57
C LEU A 39 15.06 10.99 9.09
N ASP A 40 16.26 10.66 9.58
CA ASP A 40 16.50 10.31 10.98
C ASP A 40 15.87 11.35 11.94
N GLY A 41 15.05 10.88 12.89
CA GLY A 41 14.50 11.69 13.99
C GLY A 41 13.03 12.12 13.88
N PHE A 42 12.34 11.86 12.76
CA PHE A 42 10.95 12.30 12.56
C PHE A 42 9.95 11.14 12.66
N LYS A 43 8.86 11.34 13.42
CA LYS A 43 7.71 10.43 13.41
C LYS A 43 6.77 10.86 12.28
N THR A 44 6.21 9.91 11.56
CA THR A 44 5.32 10.20 10.44
C THR A 44 4.09 9.30 10.48
N SER A 45 2.95 9.83 10.03
CA SER A 45 1.75 9.05 9.77
C SER A 45 1.42 9.14 8.29
N SER A 46 1.08 8.01 7.68
CA SER A 46 0.62 8.00 6.30
C SER A 46 -0.86 8.36 6.23
N THR A 47 -1.21 9.32 5.39
CA THR A 47 -2.59 9.75 5.14
C THR A 47 -2.81 9.96 3.65
N ILE A 48 -4.05 9.89 3.22
CA ILE A 48 -4.44 10.35 1.88
C ILE A 48 -4.61 11.87 1.95
N ASP A 49 -3.89 12.58 1.09
CA ASP A 49 -4.26 13.95 0.78
C ASP A 49 -5.57 13.93 -0.01
N ARG A 50 -6.70 14.23 0.62
CA ARG A 50 -8.01 14.23 -0.04
C ARG A 50 -8.11 15.26 -1.17
N ASN A 51 -7.30 16.32 -1.15
CA ASN A 51 -7.27 17.33 -2.21
C ASN A 51 -6.44 16.85 -3.41
N ARG A 52 -5.30 16.18 -3.16
CA ARG A 52 -4.42 15.66 -4.22
C ARG A 52 -4.66 14.19 -4.57
N ASN A 53 -5.55 13.53 -3.82
CA ASN A 53 -5.84 12.10 -3.84
C ASN A 53 -4.60 11.21 -3.81
N GLN A 54 -3.52 11.62 -3.15
CA GLN A 54 -2.22 10.95 -3.20
C GLN A 54 -1.74 10.53 -1.82
N TRP A 55 -0.88 9.52 -1.80
CA TRP A 55 -0.12 9.15 -0.61
C TRP A 55 0.73 10.31 -0.14
N THR A 56 0.48 10.72 1.09
CA THR A 56 1.28 11.73 1.74
C THR A 56 1.59 11.33 3.17
N PHE A 57 2.75 11.76 3.63
CA PHE A 57 3.10 11.60 5.03
C PHE A 57 2.88 12.94 5.71
N VAL A 58 2.20 12.89 6.85
CA VAL A 58 2.23 13.98 7.82
C VAL A 58 3.42 13.70 8.70
N GLY A 59 4.48 14.50 8.52
CA GLY A 59 5.65 14.46 9.38
C GLY A 59 5.49 15.41 10.56
N TYR A 60 5.76 14.90 11.76
CA TYR A 60 5.70 15.66 13.00
C TYR A 60 7.00 15.48 13.80
N SER A 61 7.37 16.51 14.55
CA SER A 61 8.59 16.56 15.35
C SER A 61 8.25 16.85 16.80
N ALA A 62 8.98 16.24 17.75
CA ALA A 62 8.78 16.44 19.20
C ALA A 62 9.25 17.81 19.71
N ILE A 63 9.45 18.78 18.81
CA ILE A 63 9.91 20.12 19.13
C ILE A 63 8.71 21.04 18.90
N HIS A 64 8.08 21.43 20.00
CA HIS A 64 7.04 22.45 19.97
C HIS A 64 7.69 23.83 19.88
N PHE A 65 7.33 24.60 18.85
CA PHE A 65 7.94 25.92 18.59
C PHE A 65 7.18 27.08 19.25
N GLY A 66 6.19 26.77 20.09
CA GLY A 66 5.34 27.76 20.78
C GLY A 66 4.16 28.17 19.89
N GLY A 67 2.95 27.73 20.24
CA GLY A 67 1.72 27.97 19.48
C GLY A 67 0.52 27.19 20.03
N GLU A 68 -0.61 27.22 19.32
CA GLU A 68 -1.76 26.35 19.63
C GLU A 68 -1.44 24.88 19.38
N TYR A 69 -2.07 23.97 20.14
CA TYR A 69 -1.93 22.53 19.94
C TYR A 69 -2.55 22.11 18.60
N ILE A 70 -1.76 21.46 17.74
CA ILE A 70 -2.18 21.16 16.36
C ILE A 70 -2.72 19.72 16.20
N PHE A 71 -2.33 18.80 17.08
CA PHE A 71 -2.78 17.40 17.02
C PHE A 71 -3.79 17.08 18.12
N ASP A 72 -4.97 16.59 17.73
CA ASP A 72 -5.97 16.03 18.65
C ASP A 72 -5.60 14.61 19.13
N SER A 73 -4.84 13.86 18.32
CA SER A 73 -4.32 12.54 18.67
C SER A 73 -3.14 12.14 17.78
N LEU A 74 -2.25 11.30 18.30
CA LEU A 74 -1.17 10.65 17.54
C LEU A 74 -1.10 9.15 17.88
N PRO A 75 -0.80 8.28 16.91
CA PRO A 75 -0.62 6.86 17.17
C PRO A 75 0.47 6.62 18.23
N ASN A 76 0.15 5.81 19.24
CA ASN A 76 1.04 5.47 20.36
C ASN A 76 1.40 6.63 21.30
N ILE A 77 0.67 7.76 21.26
CA ILE A 77 0.81 8.85 22.23
C ILE A 77 -0.56 9.08 22.86
N THR A 78 -0.69 8.69 24.11
CA THR A 78 -1.94 8.80 24.88
C THR A 78 -1.89 9.89 25.95
N ASP A 79 -0.71 10.39 26.30
CA ASP A 79 -0.54 11.49 27.24
C ASP A 79 -0.69 12.82 26.49
N GLU A 80 -1.69 13.61 26.86
CA GLU A 80 -1.95 14.93 26.29
C GLU A 80 -0.75 15.89 26.46
N ASN A 81 0.01 15.77 27.57
CA ASN A 81 1.20 16.60 27.79
C ASN A 81 2.38 16.17 26.92
N GLU A 82 2.39 14.92 26.47
CA GLU A 82 3.34 14.42 25.49
C GLU A 82 2.90 14.84 24.08
N LEU A 83 1.61 14.71 23.77
CA LEU A 83 0.99 15.13 22.51
C LEU A 83 1.23 16.62 22.23
N ALA A 84 1.09 17.44 23.26
CA ALA A 84 1.37 18.87 23.31
C ALA A 84 2.78 19.28 22.84
N ARG A 85 3.72 18.33 22.76
CA ARG A 85 5.12 18.59 22.34
C ARG A 85 5.34 18.40 20.86
N PHE A 86 4.33 17.93 20.12
CA PHE A 86 4.45 17.64 18.71
C PHE A 86 3.82 18.73 17.86
N ASP A 87 4.60 19.26 16.92
CA ASP A 87 4.11 20.11 15.83
C ASP A 87 4.50 19.48 14.48
N GLY A 88 3.93 19.98 13.38
CA GLY A 88 4.42 19.68 12.03
C GLY A 88 5.88 20.12 11.88
N HIS A 89 6.60 19.50 10.96
CA HIS A 89 8.07 19.65 10.88
C HIS A 89 8.55 20.80 9.96
N ILE A 90 7.64 21.51 9.30
CA ILE A 90 7.98 22.46 8.22
C ILE A 90 7.62 23.88 8.64
N MET A 91 8.66 24.69 8.84
CA MET A 91 8.55 26.10 9.18
C MET A 91 7.79 26.92 8.11
N LEU A 92 7.92 26.58 6.82
CA LEU A 92 7.20 27.26 5.74
C LEU A 92 5.67 27.08 5.78
N ALA A 93 5.20 26.07 6.53
CA ALA A 93 3.78 25.82 6.76
C ALA A 93 3.36 26.24 8.16
N ASP A 94 4.12 27.13 8.82
CA ASP A 94 3.90 27.54 10.21
C ASP A 94 3.76 26.35 11.17
N TYR A 95 4.52 25.28 10.89
CA TYR A 95 4.46 24.02 11.62
C TYR A 95 3.09 23.32 11.61
N PHE A 96 2.14 23.75 10.76
CA PHE A 96 0.93 22.97 10.52
C PHE A 96 1.27 21.65 9.80
N PRO A 97 0.71 20.52 10.25
CA PRO A 97 0.83 19.26 9.55
C PRO A 97 0.17 19.39 8.19
N TYR A 98 0.96 19.14 7.14
CA TYR A 98 0.43 19.03 5.80
C TYR A 98 0.97 17.78 5.11
N ASN A 99 0.29 17.47 4.04
CA ASN A 99 0.51 16.31 3.21
C ASN A 99 1.72 16.51 2.29
N GLN A 100 2.81 15.79 2.54
CA GLN A 100 4.01 15.88 1.71
C GLN A 100 4.17 14.70 0.75
N GLU A 101 4.53 15.01 -0.50
CA GLU A 101 4.94 14.04 -1.51
C GLU A 101 6.24 13.35 -1.11
N LEU A 102 6.30 12.04 -1.29
CA LEU A 102 7.49 11.26 -0.96
C LEU A 102 8.37 11.07 -2.18
N ILE A 103 9.68 10.99 -1.93
CA ILE A 103 10.66 10.51 -2.89
C ILE A 103 11.23 9.21 -2.32
N TYR A 104 11.18 8.13 -3.11
CA TYR A 104 11.71 6.83 -2.67
C TYR A 104 13.25 6.86 -2.72
N LYS A 105 13.90 6.53 -1.59
CA LYS A 105 15.36 6.51 -1.49
C LYS A 105 15.96 5.58 -2.55
N ASN A 106 17.03 6.01 -3.22
CA ASN A 106 17.69 5.27 -4.30
C ASN A 106 16.78 4.96 -5.50
N SER A 107 15.71 5.73 -5.68
CA SER A 107 14.81 5.63 -6.83
C SER A 107 14.54 7.02 -7.40
N ASN A 108 14.27 7.08 -8.70
CA ASN A 108 13.75 8.30 -9.34
C ASN A 108 12.21 8.37 -9.23
N ARG A 109 11.61 7.54 -8.38
CA ARG A 109 10.16 7.49 -8.13
C ARG A 109 9.76 8.39 -6.99
N ASP A 110 8.55 8.93 -7.10
CA ASP A 110 7.86 9.65 -6.04
C ASP A 110 6.48 9.03 -5.77
N SER A 111 5.72 9.56 -4.80
CA SER A 111 4.42 9.02 -4.41
C SER A 111 3.25 9.37 -5.34
N ARG A 112 3.49 10.01 -6.49
CA ARG A 112 2.42 10.41 -7.42
C ARG A 112 1.87 9.19 -8.15
N TYR A 113 0.69 8.74 -7.72
CA TYR A 113 0.02 7.56 -8.27
C TYR A 113 -0.40 7.71 -9.74
N TYR A 114 -0.60 8.94 -10.22
CA TYR A 114 -1.06 9.19 -11.58
C TYR A 114 0.02 8.97 -12.65
N ARG A 115 1.28 8.82 -12.20
CA ARG A 115 2.43 8.51 -13.05
C ARG A 115 2.69 7.01 -13.01
N SER A 116 2.56 6.34 -14.15
CA SER A 116 2.79 4.89 -14.24
C SER A 116 4.26 4.53 -13.98
N GLU A 117 5.19 5.47 -14.19
CA GLU A 117 6.61 5.30 -13.90
C GLU A 117 6.88 5.13 -12.39
N ASN A 118 5.95 5.57 -11.53
CA ASN A 118 6.03 5.42 -10.09
C ASN A 118 5.49 4.09 -9.57
N GLN A 119 4.89 3.26 -10.43
CA GLN A 119 4.29 1.97 -10.06
C GLN A 119 5.23 1.16 -9.16
N PRO A 120 4.76 0.72 -7.97
CA PRO A 120 5.52 -0.18 -7.12
C PRO A 120 5.89 -1.47 -7.88
N PRO A 121 7.16 -1.92 -7.83
CA PRO A 121 7.55 -3.22 -8.35
C PRO A 121 6.70 -4.33 -7.74
N ASN A 122 6.40 -5.40 -8.47
CA ASN A 122 5.52 -6.48 -7.99
C ASN A 122 5.97 -7.08 -6.63
N ARG A 123 7.27 -7.07 -6.34
CA ARG A 123 7.82 -7.56 -5.06
C ARG A 123 7.52 -6.64 -3.87
N GLU A 124 7.28 -5.36 -4.12
CA GLU A 124 6.98 -4.31 -3.14
C GLU A 124 5.48 -3.90 -3.16
N ASN A 125 4.70 -4.44 -4.11
CA ASN A 125 3.29 -4.13 -4.30
C ASN A 125 2.38 -5.07 -3.48
N TYR A 126 2.41 -4.89 -2.15
CA TYR A 126 1.72 -5.80 -1.23
C TYR A 126 0.19 -5.64 -1.21
N ALA A 127 -0.32 -4.50 -1.67
CA ALA A 127 -1.74 -4.19 -1.69
C ALA A 127 -2.36 -4.23 -3.10
N LEU A 128 -1.63 -4.77 -4.10
CA LEU A 128 -2.03 -4.82 -5.51
C LEU A 128 -2.44 -3.46 -6.08
N GLU A 129 -1.70 -2.41 -5.70
CA GLU A 129 -1.88 -1.05 -6.18
C GLU A 129 -1.63 -0.97 -7.69
N LYS A 130 -2.40 -0.10 -8.35
CA LYS A 130 -2.22 0.21 -9.77
C LYS A 130 -2.09 1.72 -9.94
N TYR A 131 -0.94 2.18 -10.42
CA TYR A 131 -0.66 3.58 -10.67
C TYR A 131 -0.95 3.92 -12.14
N SER A 132 -1.87 4.85 -12.35
CA SER A 132 -2.22 5.43 -13.65
C SER A 132 -3.03 6.71 -13.46
N SER A 133 -3.21 7.48 -14.53
CA SER A 133 -4.09 8.65 -14.55
C SER A 133 -5.56 8.33 -14.22
N GLU A 134 -5.95 7.06 -14.29
CA GLU A 134 -7.30 6.54 -14.03
C GLU A 134 -7.42 5.94 -12.62
N SER A 135 -6.39 6.07 -11.79
CA SER A 135 -6.40 5.57 -10.42
C SER A 135 -6.82 6.64 -9.43
N LYS A 136 -7.27 6.20 -8.26
CA LYS A 136 -7.48 7.01 -7.05
C LYS A 136 -7.04 6.22 -5.84
N CYS A 137 -6.67 6.92 -4.77
CA CYS A 137 -6.30 6.28 -3.53
C CYS A 137 -7.51 6.08 -2.61
N PHE A 138 -7.57 4.91 -1.99
CA PHE A 138 -8.62 4.45 -1.10
C PHE A 138 -7.99 4.11 0.25
N ASP A 139 -8.69 4.41 1.35
CA ASP A 139 -8.21 4.08 2.69
C ASP A 139 -8.23 2.57 2.90
N HIS A 140 -7.28 2.05 3.66
CA HIS A 140 -7.26 0.65 4.07
C HIS A 140 -7.93 0.46 5.43
N GLY A 141 -8.81 -0.54 5.51
CA GLY A 141 -9.44 -0.96 6.77
C GLY A 141 -8.62 -1.98 7.55
N SER A 142 -7.57 -2.55 6.94
CA SER A 142 -6.68 -3.51 7.57
C SER A 142 -5.27 -3.43 6.99
N ILE A 143 -4.30 -3.99 7.70
CA ILE A 143 -2.98 -4.27 7.11
C ILE A 143 -3.17 -5.30 6.00
N TRP A 144 -2.57 -5.06 4.84
CA TRP A 144 -2.56 -6.02 3.73
C TRP A 144 -1.57 -7.14 4.00
N GLU A 145 -1.99 -8.37 3.75
CA GLU A 145 -1.20 -9.57 3.91
C GLU A 145 -1.02 -10.26 2.57
N GLN A 146 0.22 -10.65 2.27
CA GLN A 146 0.55 -11.49 1.13
C GLN A 146 1.02 -12.86 1.62
N TYR A 147 0.29 -13.90 1.22
CA TYR A 147 0.59 -15.30 1.48
C TYR A 147 1.18 -15.92 0.23
N ILE A 148 2.45 -16.28 0.29
CA ILE A 148 3.10 -16.98 -0.81
C ILE A 148 2.72 -18.46 -0.69
N GLU A 149 1.91 -18.98 -1.63
CA GLU A 149 1.35 -20.34 -1.54
C GLU A 149 2.44 -21.39 -1.36
N GLN A 150 3.54 -21.25 -2.11
CA GLN A 150 4.65 -22.18 -2.14
C GLN A 150 5.48 -22.19 -0.84
N CYS A 151 5.50 -21.07 -0.12
CA CYS A 151 6.30 -20.94 1.09
C CYS A 151 5.48 -21.16 2.38
N HIS A 152 4.15 -21.24 2.30
CA HIS A 152 3.25 -21.21 3.47
C HIS A 152 3.58 -20.09 4.48
N LYS A 153 4.10 -18.97 3.98
CA LYS A 153 4.58 -17.84 4.80
C LYS A 153 3.86 -16.56 4.42
N LYS A 154 3.56 -15.76 5.44
CA LYS A 154 3.18 -14.35 5.28
C LYS A 154 4.44 -13.54 5.07
N ARG A 155 4.42 -12.60 4.13
CA ARG A 155 5.48 -11.59 4.06
C ARG A 155 5.31 -10.58 5.20
N PRO A 156 6.39 -10.16 5.87
CA PRO A 156 6.33 -9.00 6.74
C PRO A 156 6.04 -7.75 5.90
N VAL A 157 5.02 -6.98 6.28
CA VAL A 157 4.56 -5.80 5.53
C VAL A 157 4.54 -4.61 6.47
N THR A 158 4.99 -3.45 5.99
CA THR A 158 4.79 -2.21 6.73
C THR A 158 3.31 -1.80 6.60
N PRO A 159 2.61 -1.48 7.70
CA PRO A 159 1.25 -0.99 7.64
C PRO A 159 1.13 0.18 6.67
N GLN A 160 0.22 0.03 5.71
CA GLN A 160 -0.11 1.01 4.69
C GLN A 160 -1.53 1.50 4.99
N ALA A 161 -1.69 2.79 5.31
CA ALA A 161 -3.01 3.35 5.66
C ALA A 161 -3.97 3.48 4.48
N ALA A 162 -3.47 3.40 3.25
CA ALA A 162 -4.22 3.56 2.02
C ALA A 162 -3.63 2.70 0.89
N GLY A 163 -4.19 2.76 -0.31
CA GLY A 163 -3.63 2.17 -1.52
C GLY A 163 -4.30 2.78 -2.76
N CYS A 164 -3.59 2.85 -3.89
CA CYS A 164 -4.12 3.48 -5.11
C CYS A 164 -4.54 2.46 -6.17
N TYR A 165 -5.77 2.58 -6.65
CA TYR A 165 -6.46 1.59 -7.47
C TYR A 165 -7.16 2.24 -8.65
N GLN A 166 -7.24 1.52 -9.76
CA GLN A 166 -8.12 1.91 -10.86
C GLN A 166 -9.57 1.79 -10.41
N PHE A 167 -10.41 2.70 -10.90
CA PHE A 167 -11.82 2.74 -10.53
C PHE A 167 -12.70 3.07 -11.73
N GLU A 168 -13.99 2.78 -11.61
CA GLU A 168 -15.01 3.07 -12.59
C GLU A 168 -16.29 3.52 -11.87
N CYS A 169 -16.76 4.73 -12.17
CA CYS A 169 -17.99 5.26 -11.60
C CYS A 169 -19.21 4.69 -12.35
N ILE A 170 -20.14 4.09 -11.61
CA ILE A 170 -21.36 3.52 -12.17
C ILE A 170 -22.55 4.34 -11.68
N SER A 171 -23.20 5.03 -12.62
CA SER A 171 -24.39 5.82 -12.36
C SER A 171 -25.41 5.01 -11.55
N SER A 172 -25.89 5.59 -10.44
CA SER A 172 -26.86 5.01 -9.50
C SER A 172 -26.44 3.73 -8.74
N LYS A 173 -25.19 3.26 -8.85
CA LYS A 173 -24.72 2.07 -8.12
C LYS A 173 -23.52 2.31 -7.20
N GLY A 174 -22.62 3.24 -7.56
CA GLY A 174 -21.41 3.51 -6.79
C GLY A 174 -20.14 3.36 -7.63
N ILE A 175 -19.06 2.85 -7.03
CA ILE A 175 -17.73 2.79 -7.66
C ILE A 175 -17.28 1.33 -7.77
N TYR A 176 -16.95 0.85 -8.97
CA TYR A 176 -16.14 -0.35 -9.09
C TYR A 176 -14.67 0.00 -8.87
N VAL A 177 -14.03 -0.64 -7.89
CA VAL A 177 -12.58 -0.59 -7.68
C VAL A 177 -11.96 -1.86 -8.23
N ARG A 178 -10.87 -1.73 -8.99
CA ARG A 178 -10.11 -2.85 -9.54
C ARG A 178 -8.90 -3.13 -8.67
N ILE A 179 -8.81 -4.35 -8.16
CA ILE A 179 -7.70 -4.82 -7.34
C ILE A 179 -7.16 -6.10 -7.96
N GLY A 180 -5.92 -6.05 -8.42
CA GLY A 180 -5.37 -7.08 -9.29
C GLY A 180 -6.25 -7.27 -10.53
N LYS A 181 -6.72 -8.50 -10.74
CA LYS A 181 -7.61 -8.86 -11.87
C LYS A 181 -9.10 -8.69 -11.57
N GLU A 182 -9.46 -8.61 -10.30
CA GLU A 182 -10.84 -8.61 -9.84
C GLU A 182 -11.42 -7.20 -9.72
N LYS A 183 -12.76 -7.10 -9.78
CA LYS A 183 -13.51 -5.86 -9.54
C LYS A 183 -14.36 -6.03 -8.28
N TYR A 184 -14.34 -5.03 -7.42
CA TYR A 184 -15.14 -4.96 -6.20
C TYR A 184 -16.03 -3.72 -6.25
N LEU A 185 -17.27 -3.82 -5.76
CA LEU A 185 -18.23 -2.71 -5.79
C LEU A 185 -18.26 -1.99 -4.44
N CYS A 186 -17.93 -0.71 -4.45
CA CYS A 186 -18.26 0.22 -3.39
C CYS A 186 -19.67 0.78 -3.61
N GLU A 187 -20.60 0.39 -2.75
CA GLU A 187 -22.01 0.78 -2.81
C GLU A 187 -22.28 2.07 -2.04
N TYR A 188 -21.60 2.27 -0.90
CA TYR A 188 -21.78 3.44 -0.04
C TYR A 188 -20.48 3.83 0.69
N GLN A 189 -20.41 5.09 1.12
CA GLN A 189 -19.27 5.63 1.86
C GLN A 189 -19.06 4.90 3.20
N GLY A 190 -17.81 4.56 3.52
CA GLY A 190 -17.43 3.87 4.75
C GLY A 190 -17.64 2.36 4.72
N GLN A 191 -18.13 1.79 3.61
CA GLN A 191 -18.22 0.34 3.45
C GLN A 191 -16.81 -0.29 3.51
N ASN A 192 -16.65 -1.29 4.39
CA ASN A 192 -15.44 -2.10 4.44
C ASN A 192 -15.54 -3.25 3.43
N LEU A 193 -14.75 -3.20 2.36
CA LEU A 193 -14.62 -4.28 1.39
C LEU A 193 -13.46 -5.18 1.77
N THR A 194 -13.77 -6.37 2.28
CA THR A 194 -12.77 -7.41 2.49
C THR A 194 -12.39 -8.04 1.16
N ILE A 195 -11.10 -8.02 0.87
CA ILE A 195 -10.51 -8.49 -0.37
C ILE A 195 -9.75 -9.77 -0.09
N VAL A 196 -10.07 -10.81 -0.85
CA VAL A 196 -9.30 -12.04 -0.94
C VAL A 196 -9.14 -12.36 -2.41
N THR A 197 -7.91 -12.29 -2.93
CA THR A 197 -7.62 -12.52 -4.34
C THR A 197 -6.28 -13.18 -4.55
N ALA A 198 -6.12 -13.92 -5.66
CA ALA A 198 -4.90 -14.63 -5.99
C ALA A 198 -4.23 -14.00 -7.22
N GLU A 199 -2.97 -13.59 -7.08
CA GLU A 199 -2.17 -13.08 -8.18
C GLU A 199 -0.68 -13.38 -7.96
N TYR A 200 0.10 -13.53 -9.03
CA TYR A 200 1.54 -13.80 -8.95
C TYR A 200 1.92 -14.93 -7.97
N ASP A 201 1.20 -16.06 -8.02
CA ASP A 201 1.39 -17.23 -7.15
C ASP A 201 1.29 -16.92 -5.63
N SER A 202 0.55 -15.87 -5.29
CA SER A 202 0.30 -15.40 -3.94
C SER A 202 -1.18 -15.12 -3.71
N ILE A 203 -1.63 -15.33 -2.47
CA ILE A 203 -2.96 -14.90 -2.01
C ILE A 203 -2.78 -13.57 -1.26
N TYR A 204 -3.58 -12.58 -1.64
CA TYR A 204 -3.62 -11.27 -1.02
C TYR A 204 -4.90 -11.14 -0.20
N VAL A 205 -4.74 -10.67 1.04
CA VAL A 205 -5.85 -10.44 1.97
C VAL A 205 -5.73 -9.03 2.52
N GLY A 206 -6.81 -8.25 2.42
CA GLY A 206 -6.84 -6.88 2.89
C GLY A 206 -8.25 -6.33 2.98
N THR A 207 -8.37 -5.08 3.41
CA THR A 207 -9.65 -4.38 3.47
C THR A 207 -9.48 -2.98 2.90
N ILE A 208 -10.39 -2.57 2.03
CA ILE A 208 -10.50 -1.18 1.56
C ILE A 208 -11.75 -0.55 2.16
N ILE A 209 -11.65 0.72 2.56
CA ILE A 209 -12.77 1.54 3.00
C ILE A 209 -13.27 2.35 1.81
N CYS A 210 -14.54 2.18 1.46
CA CYS A 210 -15.14 2.86 0.33
C CYS A 210 -15.27 4.38 0.58
N PRO A 211 -14.79 5.21 -0.35
CA PRO A 211 -14.90 6.65 -0.26
C PRO A 211 -16.30 7.13 -0.66
N ASP A 212 -16.55 8.42 -0.46
CA ASP A 212 -17.73 9.06 -1.03
C ASP A 212 -17.64 9.07 -2.56
N CYS A 213 -18.70 8.59 -3.21
CA CYS A 213 -18.83 8.56 -4.66
C CYS A 213 -18.70 9.96 -5.27
N HIS A 214 -19.25 10.99 -4.64
CA HIS A 214 -19.16 12.36 -5.14
C HIS A 214 -17.71 12.86 -5.17
N ILE A 215 -16.92 12.55 -4.14
CA ILE A 215 -15.51 12.99 -4.09
C ILE A 215 -14.69 12.41 -5.24
N ILE A 216 -14.93 11.15 -5.58
CA ILE A 216 -14.18 10.46 -6.65
C ILE A 216 -14.75 10.78 -8.03
N CYS A 217 -16.07 10.68 -8.19
CA CYS A 217 -16.75 10.74 -9.48
C CYS A 217 -17.04 12.16 -9.98
N SER A 218 -17.13 13.17 -9.10
CA SER A 218 -17.39 14.56 -9.53
C SER A 218 -16.24 15.17 -10.34
N SER A 219 -15.06 14.54 -10.36
CA SER A 219 -13.94 14.92 -11.24
C SER A 219 -14.10 14.44 -12.69
N LEU A 220 -15.07 13.57 -12.95
CA LEU A 220 -15.40 13.02 -14.26
C LEU A 220 -16.73 13.65 -14.69
N ASN A 221 -16.68 14.76 -15.43
CA ASN A 221 -17.87 15.46 -15.94
C ASN A 221 -18.82 14.47 -16.64
N ASN A 222 -19.86 14.03 -15.92
CA ASN A 222 -21.17 13.51 -16.37
C ASN A 222 -21.90 12.82 -15.20
N PHE A 223 -22.26 13.61 -14.18
CA PHE A 223 -23.31 13.27 -13.20
C PHE A 223 -24.23 14.47 -13.05
#